data_AF-A0A560LV28-F1
#
_entry.id   AF-A0A560LV28-F1
#
_cell.length_a   1.000
_cell.length_b   1.000
_cell.length_c   1.000
_cell.angle_alpha   90.00
_cell.angle_beta   90.00
_cell.angle_gamma   90.00
#
_symmetry.space_group_name_H-M   'P 1'
#
loop_
_entity.id
_entity.type
_entity.pdbx_description
1 polymer ?
#
loop_
_entity_poly.entity_id
_entity_poly.type
_entity_poly.pdbx_seq_one_letter_code
_entity_poly.pdbx_strand_id
1 'polypeptide(L)'
;MALSIKTEEADRLARELSRLTGETMTDAITQAMRERLERLRAKQEAEGDYIARMRDFVRGRASRYDRRPVTKQEWDEAVGDTAEDLDFPR
;
A
#
# COMPACT_ATOMS: atom_id res chain seq x y z
N MET A 1 3.76 -8.52 -31.29
CA MET A 1 2.77 -7.42 -31.46
C MET A 1 3.50 -6.10 -31.32
N ALA A 2 3.05 -5.04 -31.98
CA ALA A 2 3.67 -3.71 -31.91
C ALA A 2 2.89 -2.81 -30.94
N LEU A 3 3.63 -2.14 -30.05
CA LEU A 3 3.10 -1.11 -29.15
C LEU A 3 3.38 0.27 -29.77
N SER A 4 2.34 1.09 -29.99
CA SER A 4 2.50 2.45 -30.52
C SER A 4 2.22 3.47 -29.42
N ILE A 5 3.24 4.25 -29.06
CA ILE A 5 3.16 5.36 -28.11
C ILE A 5 3.53 6.63 -28.88
N LYS A 6 2.62 7.61 -28.94
CA LYS A 6 2.72 8.80 -29.82
C LYS A 6 2.79 10.11 -29.03
N THR A 7 3.74 10.20 -28.12
CA THR A 7 3.96 11.39 -27.30
C THR A 7 5.43 11.79 -27.40
N GLU A 8 5.70 13.09 -27.55
CA GLU A 8 7.07 13.63 -27.63
C GLU A 8 7.91 13.28 -26.39
N GLU A 9 7.28 13.25 -25.23
CA GLU A 9 7.93 12.88 -23.97
C GLU A 9 8.44 11.44 -23.99
N ALA A 10 7.61 10.48 -24.40
CA ALA A 10 8.02 9.08 -24.48
C ALA A 10 9.15 8.85 -25.49
N ASP A 11 9.12 9.52 -26.65
CA ASP A 11 10.21 9.42 -27.63
C ASP A 11 11.52 9.99 -27.05
N ARG A 12 11.46 11.16 -26.38
CA ARG A 12 12.61 11.77 -25.72
C ARG A 12 13.22 10.86 -24.66
N LEU A 13 12.38 10.34 -23.76
CA LEU A 13 12.80 9.43 -22.69
C LEU A 13 13.40 8.14 -23.25
N ALA A 14 12.77 7.55 -24.28
CA ALA A 14 13.27 6.34 -24.91
C ALA A 14 14.65 6.54 -25.57
N ARG A 15 14.84 7.67 -26.27
CA ARG A 15 16.13 8.02 -26.88
C ARG A 15 17.21 8.31 -25.85
N GLU A 16 16.85 9.00 -24.77
CA GLU A 16 17.78 9.25 -23.68
C GLU A 16 18.21 7.96 -22.99
N LEU A 17 17.26 7.10 -22.63
CA LEU A 17 17.53 5.83 -21.99
C LEU A 17 18.39 4.91 -22.87
N SER A 18 18.06 4.79 -24.15
CA SER A 18 18.86 4.02 -25.11
C SER A 18 20.29 4.55 -25.24
N ARG A 19 20.49 5.88 -25.30
CA ARG A 19 21.84 6.48 -25.35
C ARG A 19 22.65 6.23 -24.08
N LEU A 20 22.02 6.31 -22.91
CA LEU A 20 22.71 6.13 -21.63
C LEU A 20 23.08 4.66 -21.35
N THR A 21 22.24 3.73 -21.80
CA THR A 21 22.44 2.27 -21.60
C THR A 21 23.27 1.62 -22.71
N GLY A 22 23.31 2.23 -23.91
CA GLY A 22 23.88 1.61 -25.11
C GLY A 22 22.98 0.54 -25.74
N GLU A 23 21.76 0.36 -25.22
CA GLU A 23 20.78 -0.60 -25.71
C GLU A 23 19.95 -0.04 -26.87
N THR A 24 19.26 -0.90 -27.62
CA THR A 24 18.27 -0.43 -28.60
C THR A 24 17.11 0.25 -27.87
N MET A 25 16.39 1.18 -28.52
CA MET A 25 15.21 1.81 -27.92
C MET A 25 14.19 0.77 -27.43
N THR A 26 14.01 -0.32 -28.17
CA THR A 26 13.09 -1.40 -27.80
C THR A 26 13.56 -2.12 -26.54
N ASP A 27 14.84 -2.47 -26.45
CA ASP A 27 15.38 -3.17 -25.29
C ASP A 27 15.35 -2.30 -24.04
N ALA A 28 15.81 -1.04 -24.17
CA ALA A 28 15.82 -0.05 -23.11
C ALA A 28 14.42 0.17 -22.50
N ILE A 29 13.40 0.38 -23.35
CA ILE A 29 12.01 0.56 -22.89
C ILE A 29 11.46 -0.73 -22.28
N THR A 30 11.74 -1.88 -22.89
CA THR A 30 11.29 -3.19 -22.38
C THR A 30 11.85 -3.46 -20.99
N GLN A 31 13.14 -3.18 -20.79
CA GLN A 31 13.81 -3.35 -19.51
C GLN A 31 13.28 -2.37 -18.46
N ALA A 32 13.13 -1.08 -18.79
CA ALA A 32 12.55 -0.10 -17.87
C ALA A 32 11.13 -0.46 -17.43
N MET A 33 10.29 -0.95 -18.35
CA MET A 33 8.94 -1.43 -18.03
C MET A 33 9.00 -2.66 -17.12
N ARG A 34 9.88 -3.63 -17.42
CA ARG A 34 10.07 -4.84 -16.60
C ARG A 34 10.45 -4.49 -15.17
N GLU A 35 11.45 -3.64 -15.00
CA GLU A 35 11.91 -3.21 -13.68
C GLU A 35 10.84 -2.44 -12.91
N ARG A 36 10.07 -1.57 -13.59
CA ARG A 36 8.98 -0.85 -12.94
C ARG A 36 7.88 -1.82 -12.48
N LEU A 37 7.53 -2.80 -13.31
CA LEU A 37 6.55 -3.83 -12.94
C LEU A 37 7.06 -4.69 -11.78
N GLU A 38 8.33 -5.07 -11.77
CA GLU A 38 8.94 -5.84 -10.69
C GLU A 38 8.89 -5.07 -9.37
N ARG A 39 9.29 -3.79 -9.35
CA ARG A 39 9.19 -2.94 -8.15
C ARG A 39 7.75 -2.83 -7.62
N LEU A 40 6.77 -2.72 -8.52
CA LEU A 40 5.36 -2.63 -8.14
C LEU A 40 4.82 -3.96 -7.59
N ARG A 41 5.22 -5.09 -8.20
CA ARG A 41 4.85 -6.43 -7.72
C ARG A 41 5.46 -6.72 -6.36
N ALA A 42 6.75 -6.44 -6.16
CA ALA A 42 7.42 -6.60 -4.87
C ALA A 42 6.76 -5.76 -3.78
N LYS A 43 6.35 -4.52 -4.10
CA LYS A 43 5.59 -3.68 -3.16
C LYS A 43 4.23 -4.30 -2.81
N GLN A 44 3.47 -4.76 -3.80
CA GLN A 44 2.18 -5.43 -3.56
C GLN A 44 2.33 -6.71 -2.74
N GLU A 45 3.37 -7.49 -2.99
CA GLU A 45 3.65 -8.70 -2.24
C GLU A 45 4.00 -8.38 -0.79
N ALA A 46 4.85 -7.37 -0.54
CA ALA A 46 5.15 -6.92 0.81
C ALA A 46 3.91 -6.39 1.57
N GLU A 47 3.01 -5.67 0.89
CA GLU A 47 1.74 -5.23 1.45
C GLU A 47 0.79 -6.41 1.73
N GLY A 48 0.72 -7.38 0.80
CA GLY A 48 -0.04 -8.61 0.95
C GLY A 48 0.44 -9.46 2.12
N ASP A 49 1.77 -9.60 2.26
CA ASP A 49 2.43 -10.27 3.37
C ASP A 49 2.12 -9.56 4.70
N TYR A 50 2.14 -8.22 4.76
CA TYR A 50 1.69 -7.50 5.95
C TYR A 50 0.22 -7.81 6.32
N ILE A 51 -0.70 -7.79 5.36
CA ILE A 51 -2.11 -8.11 5.62
C ILE A 51 -2.28 -9.56 6.08
N ALA A 52 -1.57 -10.51 5.44
CA ALA A 52 -1.60 -11.91 5.81
C ALA A 52 -1.07 -12.12 7.23
N ARG A 53 0.10 -11.56 7.55
CA ARG A 53 0.68 -11.59 8.91
C ARG A 53 -0.25 -10.97 9.94
N MET A 54 -0.87 -9.83 9.64
CA MET A 54 -1.82 -9.20 10.55
C MET A 54 -3.04 -10.10 10.80
N ARG A 55 -3.57 -10.73 9.75
CA ARG A 55 -4.71 -11.65 9.85
C ARG A 55 -4.35 -12.87 10.71
N ASP A 56 -3.18 -13.45 10.52
CA ASP A 56 -2.72 -14.59 11.32
C ASP A 56 -2.42 -14.18 12.78
N PHE A 57 -1.83 -13.01 12.99
CA PHE A 57 -1.61 -12.44 14.32
C PHE A 57 -2.93 -12.26 15.09
N VAL A 58 -3.95 -11.68 14.43
CA VAL A 58 -5.30 -11.50 15.01
C VAL A 58 -5.94 -12.87 15.26
N ARG A 59 -5.90 -13.80 14.30
CA ARG A 59 -6.51 -15.13 14.44
C ARG A 59 -5.94 -15.88 15.65
N GLY A 60 -4.63 -15.85 15.87
CA GLY A 60 -3.98 -16.52 17.00
C GLY A 60 -4.29 -15.92 18.39
N ARG A 61 -4.83 -14.70 18.44
CA ARG A 61 -5.19 -13.99 19.69
C ARG A 61 -6.68 -13.78 19.86
N ALA A 62 -7.46 -13.95 18.81
CA ALA A 62 -8.89 -13.69 18.78
C ALA A 62 -9.70 -14.42 19.86
N SER A 63 -9.23 -15.59 20.32
CA SER A 63 -9.87 -16.36 21.40
C SER A 63 -9.52 -15.87 22.80
N ARG A 64 -8.50 -15.02 22.96
CA ARG A 64 -8.06 -14.49 24.27
C ARG A 64 -8.89 -13.30 24.75
N TYR A 65 -9.64 -12.67 23.86
CA TYR A 65 -10.37 -11.44 24.14
C TYR A 65 -11.85 -11.64 23.82
N ASP A 66 -12.72 -11.09 24.67
CA ASP A 66 -14.12 -10.88 24.31
C ASP A 66 -14.18 -9.80 23.22
N ARG A 67 -14.82 -10.12 22.10
CA ARG A 67 -14.92 -9.26 20.91
C ARG A 67 -16.35 -8.84 20.62
N ARG A 68 -17.26 -9.00 21.59
CA ARG A 68 -18.60 -8.41 21.47
C ARG A 68 -18.48 -6.88 21.35
N PRO A 69 -19.42 -6.22 20.66
CA PRO A 69 -19.49 -4.76 20.70
C PRO A 69 -19.55 -4.26 22.14
N VAL A 70 -18.72 -3.27 22.45
CA VAL A 70 -18.78 -2.56 23.74
C VAL A 70 -19.94 -1.57 23.72
N THR A 71 -20.62 -1.44 24.85
CA THR A 71 -21.62 -0.38 25.05
C THR A 71 -20.92 0.96 25.26
N LYS A 72 -21.66 2.06 25.05
CA LYS A 72 -21.15 3.40 25.31
C LYS A 72 -20.68 3.55 26.77
N GLN A 73 -21.48 3.06 27.73
CA GLN A 73 -21.13 3.12 29.15
C GLN A 73 -19.83 2.35 29.46
N GLU A 74 -19.68 1.11 28.98
CA GLU A 74 -18.46 0.32 29.17
C GLU A 74 -17.23 1.01 28.56
N TRP A 75 -17.41 1.72 27.44
CA TRP A 75 -16.34 2.51 26.82
C TRP A 75 -15.98 3.71 27.68
N ASP A 76 -16.97 4.52 28.08
CA ASP A 76 -16.79 5.74 28.88
C ASP A 76 -16.09 5.41 30.22
N GLU A 77 -16.47 4.31 30.88
CA GLU A 77 -15.82 3.79 32.10
C GLU A 77 -14.37 3.35 31.86
N ALA A 78 -14.07 2.76 30.70
CA ALA A 78 -12.74 2.26 30.37
C ALA A 78 -11.75 3.37 29.95
N VAL A 79 -12.24 4.43 29.29
CA VAL A 79 -11.40 5.57 28.87
C VAL A 79 -11.24 6.63 29.96
N GLY A 80 -12.09 6.60 31.00
CA GLY A 80 -12.06 7.56 32.11
C GLY A 80 -12.66 8.92 31.78
N ASP A 81 -13.29 9.06 30.61
CA ASP A 81 -14.04 10.25 30.19
C ASP A 81 -15.52 10.04 30.52
N THR A 82 -15.87 10.08 31.81
CA THR A 82 -17.26 10.32 32.17
C THR A 82 -17.59 11.77 31.82
N ALA A 83 -18.77 12.01 31.23
CA ALA A 83 -19.24 13.35 30.87
C ALA A 83 -19.35 14.31 32.10
N GLU A 84 -19.16 13.79 33.31
CA GLU A 84 -19.11 14.56 34.56
C GLU A 84 -17.74 15.23 34.78
N ASP A 85 -16.65 14.71 34.19
CA ASP A 85 -15.28 15.25 34.33
C ASP A 85 -14.87 16.17 33.17
N LEU A 86 -15.59 16.13 32.06
CA LEU A 86 -15.42 17.03 30.94
C LEU A 86 -16.54 18.07 30.97
N ASP A 87 -16.24 19.26 31.51
CA ASP A 87 -17.08 20.45 31.57
C ASP A 87 -17.45 20.96 30.16
N PHE A 88 -18.24 20.17 29.42
CA PHE A 88 -18.79 20.56 28.13
C PHE A 88 -20.10 21.31 28.37
N PRO A 89 -20.13 22.63 28.13
CA PRO A 89 -21.37 23.40 28.24
C PRO A 89 -22.38 22.90 27.21
N ARG A 90 -23.63 22.70 27.66
CA ARG A 90 -24.78 22.34 26.81
C ARG A 90 -25.10 23.41 25.77
#